data_AF-A0A662XMC1-F1
#
_entry.id   AF-A0A662XMC1-F1
#
_cell.length_a   1.000
_cell.length_b   1.000
_cell.length_c   1.000
_cell.angle_alpha   90.00
_cell.angle_beta   90.00
_cell.angle_gamma   90.00
#
_symmetry.space_group_name_H-M   'P 1'
#
loop_
_entity.id
_entity.type
_entity.pdbx_description
1 polymer ?
#
loop_
_entity_poly.entity_id
_entity_poly.type
_entity_poly.pdbx_seq_one_letter_code
_entity_poly.pdbx_strand_id
1 'polypeptide(L)'
;MENATPSTARANEEMPTLTCVAVVLRERPQVLALAHVVRQLTLFLDFSSRWTVERACDLPSLRLVRRILARDALEPPESLRRDPFVKQWQFSKGMTRAAAAGNVELAQGLVGLFPGCRVPFAAVDAAGESGHLPFLLWLHAQQRDLTYLGYRAVGMAIGGDHQEIARWLRGNTTLPLTQWVAHAAETDNLEMVKQILEVENDCGTIMAALSGAEYGGHEKIIAWVLENYSLPEGFKIHLYFAMVLGHLAFLRWMLMSYKEVCRYDRGTDAAAVNGHLGVLQWLHENALDSCTTYTMDRAAWTGHLDEVKWLHANRTEGCTHEAMDLAAERGFLDVV
;
A
#
# COMPACT_ATOMS: atom_id res chain seq x y z
N MET A 1 -8.84 3.63 59.29
CA MET A 1 -9.12 4.84 58.50
C MET A 1 -9.01 4.45 57.05
N GLU A 2 -10.17 4.27 56.44
CA GLU A 2 -10.35 3.81 55.06
C GLU A 2 -9.79 4.86 54.09
N ASN A 3 -8.85 4.45 53.24
CA ASN A 3 -8.51 5.20 52.04
C ASN A 3 -9.32 4.62 50.89
N ALA A 4 -10.28 5.42 50.44
CA ALA A 4 -11.23 5.13 49.39
C ALA A 4 -10.53 4.61 48.12
N THR A 5 -10.94 3.43 47.69
CA THR A 5 -10.80 2.97 46.31
C THR A 5 -11.38 4.03 45.36
N PRO A 6 -10.69 4.43 44.28
CA PRO A 6 -11.28 5.30 43.29
C PRO A 6 -12.49 4.58 42.68
N SER A 7 -13.65 5.14 43.01
CA SER A 7 -14.97 4.69 42.60
C SER A 7 -15.00 4.26 41.14
N THR A 8 -15.44 3.02 40.93
CA THR A 8 -15.86 2.39 39.68
C THR A 8 -17.01 3.13 38.95
N ALA A 9 -17.36 4.36 39.36
CA ALA A 9 -18.45 5.16 38.82
C ALA A 9 -18.05 6.16 37.72
N ARG A 10 -16.82 6.13 37.19
CA ARG A 10 -16.39 7.04 36.09
C ARG A 10 -16.03 6.37 34.76
N ALA A 11 -16.20 5.05 34.63
CA ALA A 11 -15.77 4.29 33.45
C ALA A 11 -16.91 3.70 32.60
N ASN A 12 -18.17 4.02 32.90
CA ASN A 12 -19.30 3.75 32.00
C ASN A 12 -19.58 5.03 31.20
N GLU A 13 -18.91 5.19 30.07
CA GLU A 13 -19.28 6.17 29.06
C GLU A 13 -20.74 5.93 28.65
N GLU A 14 -21.63 6.86 28.97
CA GLU A 14 -23.03 6.80 28.54
C GLU A 14 -23.09 6.76 27.01
N MET A 15 -23.69 5.70 26.47
CA MET A 15 -23.91 5.55 25.03
C MET A 15 -24.55 6.84 24.48
N PRO A 16 -23.92 7.54 23.50
CA PRO A 16 -24.39 8.84 23.06
C PRO A 16 -25.84 8.79 22.58
N THR A 17 -26.72 9.62 23.15
CA THR A 17 -28.14 9.69 22.75
C THR A 17 -28.28 10.02 21.28
N LEU A 18 -29.16 9.30 20.56
CA LEU A 18 -29.42 9.57 19.15
C LEU A 18 -30.02 10.97 18.97
N THR A 19 -29.60 11.68 17.92
CA THR A 19 -30.10 13.03 17.62
C THR A 19 -31.62 13.05 17.47
N CYS A 20 -32.23 12.03 16.83
CA CYS A 20 -33.68 11.93 16.72
C CYS A 20 -34.37 11.80 18.08
N VAL A 21 -33.81 11.00 18.99
CA VAL A 21 -34.29 10.87 20.38
C VAL A 21 -34.14 12.20 21.11
N ALA A 22 -32.98 12.85 21.00
CA ALA A 22 -32.73 14.15 21.64
C ALA A 22 -33.71 15.23 21.15
N VAL A 23 -34.04 15.27 19.85
CA VAL A 23 -35.02 16.22 19.29
C VAL A 23 -36.42 15.96 19.83
N VAL A 24 -36.88 14.71 19.84
CA VAL A 24 -38.22 14.37 20.37
C VAL A 24 -38.32 14.66 21.87
N LEU A 25 -37.24 14.43 22.62
CA LEU A 25 -37.22 14.67 24.07
C LEU A 25 -37.16 16.16 24.45
N ARG A 26 -36.73 17.06 23.56
CA ARG A 26 -36.78 18.52 23.80
C ARG A 26 -38.21 19.01 24.03
N GLU A 27 -39.16 18.44 23.30
CA GLU A 27 -40.59 18.77 23.43
C GLU A 27 -41.26 18.06 24.62
N ARG A 28 -40.57 17.14 25.30
CA ARG A 28 -41.09 16.33 26.42
C ARG A 28 -40.11 16.29 27.61
N PRO A 29 -39.91 17.41 28.33
CA PRO A 29 -38.93 17.52 29.42
C PRO A 29 -39.19 16.54 30.58
N GLN A 30 -40.44 16.14 30.82
CA GLN A 30 -40.79 15.13 31.82
C GLN A 30 -40.19 13.74 31.49
N VAL A 31 -40.07 13.39 30.21
CA VAL A 31 -39.47 12.12 29.75
C VAL A 31 -37.95 12.23 29.75
N LEU A 32 -37.41 13.42 29.41
CA LEU A 32 -35.97 13.69 29.46
C LEU A 32 -35.39 13.49 30.87
N ALA A 33 -36.16 13.81 31.92
CA ALA A 33 -35.79 13.57 33.31
C ALA A 33 -35.65 12.08 33.68
N LEU A 34 -36.23 11.17 32.88
CA LEU A 34 -36.21 9.72 33.11
C LEU A 34 -35.08 9.07 32.31
N ALA A 35 -33.85 9.11 32.83
CA ALA A 35 -32.65 8.59 32.15
C ALA A 35 -32.79 7.15 31.63
N HIS A 36 -33.48 6.27 32.37
CA HIS A 36 -33.73 4.89 31.95
C HIS A 36 -34.64 4.80 30.70
N VAL A 37 -35.65 5.66 30.58
CA VAL A 37 -36.54 5.71 29.41
C VAL A 37 -35.78 6.24 28.20
N VAL A 38 -34.98 7.29 28.38
CA VAL A 38 -34.10 7.84 27.33
C VAL A 38 -33.15 6.76 26.81
N ARG A 39 -32.56 5.97 27.71
CA ARG A 39 -31.69 4.84 27.37
C ARG A 39 -32.44 3.75 26.59
N GLN A 40 -33.65 3.37 27.01
CA GLN A 40 -34.44 2.35 26.31
C GLN A 40 -34.86 2.81 24.91
N LEU A 41 -35.32 4.05 24.74
CA LEU A 41 -35.62 4.63 23.43
C LEU A 41 -34.38 4.66 22.53
N THR A 42 -33.23 5.01 23.10
CA THR A 42 -31.95 5.05 22.39
C THR A 42 -31.48 3.67 21.95
N LEU A 43 -31.65 2.64 22.78
CA LEU A 43 -31.32 1.26 22.44
C LEU A 43 -32.30 0.67 21.41
N PHE A 44 -33.59 0.96 21.55
CA PHE A 44 -34.64 0.49 20.64
C PHE A 44 -34.43 1.00 19.21
N LEU A 45 -34.03 2.26 19.05
CA LEU A 45 -33.76 2.87 17.76
C LEU A 45 -32.32 2.66 17.27
N ASP A 46 -31.51 1.85 17.96
CA ASP A 46 -30.10 1.69 17.61
C ASP A 46 -29.88 0.76 16.41
N PHE A 47 -29.60 1.35 15.25
CA PHE A 47 -29.18 0.62 14.05
C PHE A 47 -27.66 0.53 13.88
N SER A 48 -26.88 0.88 14.92
CA SER A 48 -25.42 0.84 14.87
C SER A 48 -24.88 -0.56 14.54
N SER A 49 -25.61 -1.64 14.85
CA SER A 49 -25.26 -3.04 14.55
C SER A 49 -24.96 -3.31 13.07
N ARG A 50 -25.48 -2.49 12.16
CA ARG A 50 -25.21 -2.57 10.71
C ARG A 50 -23.94 -1.82 10.27
N TRP A 51 -23.31 -1.09 11.18
CA TRP A 51 -22.16 -0.25 10.91
C TRP A 51 -20.89 -0.85 11.53
N THR A 52 -19.83 -0.83 10.74
CA THR A 52 -18.45 -1.05 11.19
C THR A 52 -17.79 0.29 11.49
N VAL A 53 -16.76 0.27 12.33
CA VAL A 53 -15.92 1.46 12.58
C VAL A 53 -15.34 2.01 11.28
N GLU A 54 -14.87 1.13 10.38
CA GLU A 54 -14.36 1.52 9.07
C GLU A 54 -15.38 2.35 8.27
N ARG A 55 -16.61 1.82 8.07
CA ARG A 55 -17.66 2.53 7.33
C ARG A 55 -18.11 3.82 8.02
N ALA A 56 -18.04 3.86 9.34
CA ALA A 56 -18.35 5.06 10.10
C ALA A 56 -17.29 6.15 9.88
N CYS A 57 -16.02 5.77 9.67
CA CYS A 57 -14.93 6.71 9.36
C CYS A 57 -14.99 7.30 7.95
N ASP A 58 -15.76 6.71 7.03
CA ASP A 58 -16.07 7.34 5.74
C ASP A 58 -16.96 8.59 5.91
N LEU A 59 -17.60 8.73 7.07
CA LEU A 59 -18.39 9.91 7.42
C LEU A 59 -17.56 10.86 8.32
N PRO A 60 -17.69 12.18 8.18
CA PRO A 60 -17.01 13.15 9.03
C PRO A 60 -17.68 13.25 10.42
N SER A 61 -17.88 12.13 11.12
CA SER A 61 -18.59 12.09 12.40
C SER A 61 -18.05 11.06 13.38
N LEU A 62 -17.30 11.55 14.37
CA LEU A 62 -16.85 10.77 15.53
C LEU A 62 -18.01 10.25 16.40
N ARG A 63 -19.21 10.85 16.30
CA ARG A 63 -20.37 10.43 17.10
C ARG A 63 -20.80 9.01 16.76
N LEU A 64 -20.79 8.64 15.48
CA LEU A 64 -21.16 7.29 15.06
C LEU A 64 -20.13 6.26 15.54
N VAL A 65 -18.84 6.59 15.44
CA VAL A 65 -17.74 5.74 15.93
C VAL A 65 -17.87 5.52 17.44
N ARG A 66 -18.04 6.58 18.24
CA ARG A 66 -18.27 6.49 19.69
C ARG A 66 -19.45 5.58 20.03
N ARG A 67 -20.52 5.68 19.27
CA ARG A 67 -21.72 4.87 19.49
C ARG A 67 -21.49 3.38 19.19
N ILE A 68 -20.79 3.07 18.09
CA ILE A 68 -20.41 1.69 17.75
C ILE A 68 -19.53 1.08 18.85
N LEU A 69 -18.55 1.84 19.35
CA LEU A 69 -17.67 1.38 20.43
C LEU A 69 -18.39 1.22 21.77
N ALA A 70 -19.30 2.14 22.11
CA ALA A 70 -20.13 2.02 23.31
C ALA A 70 -21.03 0.78 23.26
N ARG A 71 -21.57 0.42 22.08
CA ARG A 71 -22.29 -0.84 21.89
C ARG A 71 -21.36 -2.04 22.10
N ASP A 72 -20.19 -2.04 21.48
CA ASP A 72 -19.24 -3.16 21.57
C ASP A 72 -18.68 -3.36 22.98
N ALA A 73 -18.64 -2.31 23.80
CA ALA A 73 -18.28 -2.39 25.21
C ALA A 73 -19.33 -3.13 26.07
N LEU A 74 -20.60 -3.18 25.62
CA LEU A 74 -21.69 -3.89 26.32
C LEU A 74 -21.69 -5.40 26.04
N GLU A 75 -20.93 -5.85 25.03
CA GLU A 75 -20.80 -7.27 24.71
C GLU A 75 -20.08 -8.05 25.84
N PRO A 76 -20.37 -9.35 26.00
CA PRO A 76 -19.70 -10.18 27.00
C PRO A 76 -18.18 -10.21 26.77
N PRO A 77 -17.36 -10.42 27.81
CA PRO A 77 -15.89 -10.38 27.71
C PRO A 77 -15.30 -11.32 26.67
N GLU A 78 -15.95 -12.45 26.42
CA GLU A 78 -15.57 -13.49 25.44
C GLU A 78 -15.86 -13.08 23.98
N SER A 79 -16.57 -11.97 23.77
CA SER A 79 -16.89 -11.49 22.43
C SER A 79 -15.62 -11.07 21.69
N LEU A 80 -15.48 -11.53 20.45
CA LEU A 80 -14.43 -11.11 19.53
C LEU A 80 -14.35 -9.58 19.37
N ARG A 81 -15.44 -8.85 19.59
CA ARG A 81 -15.42 -7.36 19.51
C ARG A 81 -14.64 -6.70 20.64
N ARG A 82 -14.38 -7.42 21.73
CA ARG A 82 -13.57 -6.95 22.85
C ARG A 82 -12.10 -7.37 22.72
N ASP A 83 -11.78 -8.23 21.76
CA ASP A 83 -10.44 -8.72 21.50
C ASP A 83 -9.48 -7.58 21.10
N PRO A 84 -8.28 -7.50 21.71
CA PRO A 84 -7.30 -6.45 21.40
C PRO A 84 -6.85 -6.41 19.93
N PHE A 85 -6.70 -7.55 19.26
CA PHE A 85 -6.31 -7.61 17.85
C PHE A 85 -7.42 -7.09 16.96
N VAL A 86 -8.68 -7.40 17.27
CA VAL A 86 -9.84 -6.85 16.54
C VAL A 86 -9.91 -5.33 16.71
N LYS A 87 -9.65 -4.81 17.92
CA LYS A 87 -9.57 -3.36 18.16
C LYS A 87 -8.45 -2.70 17.38
N GLN A 88 -7.25 -3.28 17.35
CA GLN A 88 -6.15 -2.80 16.54
C GLN A 88 -6.50 -2.81 15.05
N TRP A 89 -7.14 -3.87 14.55
CA TRP A 89 -7.58 -3.96 13.15
C TRP A 89 -8.62 -2.89 12.81
N GLN A 90 -9.63 -2.70 13.65
CA GLN A 90 -10.65 -1.65 13.48
C GLN A 90 -10.05 -0.25 13.48
N PHE A 91 -9.16 0.01 14.44
CA PHE A 91 -8.41 1.26 14.53
C PHE A 91 -7.58 1.49 13.26
N SER A 92 -6.87 0.46 12.80
CA SER A 92 -6.05 0.56 11.60
C SER A 92 -6.89 0.92 10.37
N LYS A 93 -8.02 0.23 10.15
CA LYS A 93 -8.93 0.55 9.04
C LYS A 93 -9.51 1.96 9.14
N GLY A 94 -10.01 2.34 10.31
CA GLY A 94 -10.55 3.69 10.53
C GLY A 94 -9.52 4.79 10.34
N MET A 95 -8.29 4.58 10.82
CA MET A 95 -7.19 5.53 10.69
C MET A 95 -6.76 5.70 9.23
N THR A 96 -6.68 4.61 8.46
CA THR A 96 -6.40 4.68 7.02
C THR A 96 -7.47 5.45 6.26
N ARG A 97 -8.77 5.28 6.57
CA ARG A 97 -9.85 6.07 5.96
C ARG A 97 -9.76 7.56 6.32
N ALA A 98 -9.51 7.86 7.59
CA ALA A 98 -9.34 9.24 8.05
C ALA A 98 -8.14 9.92 7.36
N ALA A 99 -7.04 9.18 7.19
CA ALA A 99 -5.84 9.63 6.49
C ALA A 99 -6.11 9.90 5.01
N ALA A 100 -6.77 8.97 4.32
CA ALA A 100 -7.13 9.10 2.91
C ALA A 100 -8.09 10.28 2.62
N ALA A 101 -8.87 10.69 3.62
CA ALA A 101 -9.78 11.84 3.56
C ALA A 101 -9.19 13.14 4.15
N GLY A 102 -7.96 13.09 4.67
CA GLY A 102 -7.30 14.24 5.30
C GLY A 102 -7.96 14.73 6.59
N ASN A 103 -8.80 13.91 7.22
CA ASN A 103 -9.59 14.31 8.38
C ASN A 103 -8.80 14.13 9.69
N VAL A 104 -8.00 15.14 10.02
CA VAL A 104 -7.16 15.17 11.22
C VAL A 104 -7.99 15.10 12.51
N GLU A 105 -9.18 15.73 12.55
CA GLU A 105 -10.05 15.70 13.73
C GLU A 105 -10.57 14.29 14.02
N LEU A 106 -11.01 13.58 12.98
CA LEU A 106 -11.41 12.18 13.08
C LEU A 106 -10.24 11.31 13.56
N ALA A 107 -9.04 11.53 13.02
CA ALA A 107 -7.84 10.81 13.42
C ALA A 107 -7.49 11.02 14.91
N GLN A 108 -7.51 12.26 15.38
CA GLN A 108 -7.32 12.61 16.79
C GLN A 108 -8.36 11.95 17.68
N GLY A 109 -9.63 11.97 17.27
CA GLY A 109 -10.69 11.29 17.99
C GLY A 109 -10.48 9.78 18.05
N LEU A 110 -10.04 9.15 16.97
CA LEU A 110 -9.74 7.70 16.94
C LEU A 110 -8.61 7.33 17.90
N VAL A 111 -7.54 8.13 17.99
CA VAL A 111 -6.46 7.90 18.96
C VAL A 111 -7.00 7.89 20.40
N GLY A 112 -7.91 8.81 20.72
CA GLY A 112 -8.56 8.84 22.04
C GLY A 112 -9.49 7.65 22.30
N LEU A 113 -10.17 7.15 21.26
CA LEU A 113 -11.14 6.06 21.38
C LEU A 113 -10.52 4.66 21.40
N PHE A 114 -9.28 4.52 20.92
CA PHE A 114 -8.56 3.25 20.83
C PHE A 114 -7.23 3.31 21.60
N PRO A 115 -7.27 3.37 22.95
CA PRO A 115 -6.06 3.44 23.75
C PRO A 115 -5.18 2.19 23.53
N GLY A 116 -3.88 2.41 23.35
CA GLY A 116 -2.89 1.34 23.15
C GLY A 116 -2.77 0.84 21.70
N CYS A 117 -3.61 1.29 20.77
CA CYS A 117 -3.48 0.95 19.35
C CYS A 117 -2.39 1.76 18.68
N ARG A 118 -1.63 1.12 17.79
CA ARG A 118 -0.55 1.74 17.00
C ARG A 118 -1.08 2.22 15.67
N VAL A 119 -0.71 3.45 15.28
CA VAL A 119 -1.06 4.02 13.98
C VAL A 119 -0.52 3.10 12.88
N PRO A 120 -1.37 2.64 11.95
CA PRO A 120 -0.90 1.74 10.91
C PRO A 120 -0.08 2.49 9.88
N PHE A 121 0.84 1.73 9.34
CA PHE A 121 1.65 2.01 8.16
C PHE A 121 0.80 2.48 6.97
N ALA A 122 -0.28 1.77 6.71
CA ALA A 122 -1.23 2.10 5.64
C ALA A 122 -1.89 3.49 5.78
N ALA A 123 -1.94 4.10 6.97
CA ALA A 123 -2.46 5.47 7.11
C ALA A 123 -1.47 6.52 6.60
N VAL A 124 -0.17 6.28 6.78
CA VAL A 124 0.88 7.15 6.23
C VAL A 124 0.85 7.07 4.71
N ASP A 125 0.81 5.86 4.17
CA ASP A 125 0.74 5.60 2.73
C ASP A 125 -0.47 6.31 2.11
N ALA A 126 -1.66 6.14 2.70
CA ALA A 126 -2.89 6.76 2.21
C ALA A 126 -2.89 8.29 2.29
N ALA A 127 -2.31 8.89 3.35
CA ALA A 127 -2.19 10.34 3.42
C ALA A 127 -1.19 10.90 2.39
N GLY A 128 -0.11 10.15 2.11
CA GLY A 128 0.85 10.49 1.06
C GLY A 128 0.24 10.43 -0.33
N GLU A 129 -0.46 9.34 -0.65
CA GLU A 129 -1.14 9.13 -1.93
C GLU A 129 -2.25 10.16 -2.18
N SER A 130 -3.04 10.50 -1.15
CA SER A 130 -4.14 11.47 -1.25
C SER A 130 -3.72 12.94 -1.11
N GLY A 131 -2.44 13.24 -0.82
CA GLY A 131 -1.99 14.63 -0.77
C GLY A 131 -2.30 15.38 0.53
N HIS A 132 -2.47 14.67 1.64
CA HIS A 132 -2.91 15.28 2.90
C HIS A 132 -1.74 15.64 3.83
N LEU A 133 -0.95 16.64 3.44
CA LEU A 133 0.16 17.18 4.24
C LEU A 133 -0.22 17.53 5.70
N PRO A 134 -1.37 18.18 6.00
CA PRO A 134 -1.74 18.49 7.38
C PRO A 134 -1.87 17.25 8.27
N PHE A 135 -2.29 16.11 7.71
CA PHE A 135 -2.37 14.85 8.42
C PHE A 135 -0.98 14.30 8.74
N LEU A 136 -0.07 14.32 7.77
CA LEU A 136 1.32 13.89 7.97
C LEU A 136 2.05 14.77 9.00
N LEU A 137 1.84 16.09 8.95
CA LEU A 137 2.35 17.03 9.94
C LEU A 137 1.82 16.74 11.34
N TRP A 138 0.52 16.47 11.47
CA TRP A 138 -0.08 16.07 12.74
C TRP A 138 0.51 14.76 13.25
N LEU A 139 0.62 13.74 12.40
CA LEU A 139 1.15 12.43 12.75
C LEU A 139 2.62 12.53 13.20
N HIS A 140 3.40 13.36 12.50
CA HIS A 140 4.77 13.70 12.89
C HIS A 140 4.84 14.40 14.26
N ALA A 141 3.96 15.36 14.54
CA ALA A 141 3.92 16.03 15.84
C ALA A 141 3.58 15.08 17.00
N GLN A 142 2.87 13.97 16.73
CA GLN A 142 2.48 12.97 17.73
C GLN A 142 3.52 11.86 17.94
N GLN A 143 4.41 11.59 16.97
CA GLN A 143 5.33 10.44 17.01
C GLN A 143 6.79 10.86 16.82
N ARG A 144 7.68 10.40 17.72
CA ARG A 144 9.11 10.76 17.73
C ARG A 144 9.98 9.94 16.78
N ASP A 145 9.49 8.84 16.21
CA ASP A 145 10.29 7.97 15.34
C ASP A 145 9.92 8.15 13.87
N LEU A 146 10.73 8.97 13.19
CA LEU A 146 10.59 9.37 11.79
C LEU A 146 11.15 8.36 10.79
N THR A 147 11.84 7.32 11.27
CA THR A 147 12.42 6.28 10.39
C THR A 147 11.36 5.59 9.53
N TYR A 148 10.11 5.61 10.00
CA TYR A 148 8.98 4.92 9.40
C TYR A 148 8.28 5.68 8.25
N LEU A 149 8.41 7.01 8.19
CA LEU A 149 7.79 7.85 7.15
C LEU A 149 8.55 7.84 5.82
N GLY A 150 9.78 7.36 5.80
CA GLY A 150 10.73 7.61 4.71
C GLY A 150 10.35 6.97 3.37
N TYR A 151 10.74 5.71 3.16
CA TYR A 151 10.78 5.12 1.81
C TYR A 151 9.40 5.08 1.13
N ARG A 152 8.37 4.54 1.80
CA ARG A 152 7.04 4.35 1.18
C ARG A 152 6.26 5.64 1.02
N ALA A 153 6.27 6.53 2.01
CA ALA A 153 5.50 7.76 1.91
C ALA A 153 6.07 8.68 0.83
N VAL A 154 7.38 8.62 0.58
CA VAL A 154 8.03 9.31 -0.55
C VAL A 154 7.48 8.80 -1.88
N GLY A 155 7.47 7.48 -2.09
CA GLY A 155 6.90 6.88 -3.31
C GLY A 155 5.44 7.29 -3.52
N MET A 156 4.61 7.24 -2.48
CA MET A 156 3.20 7.60 -2.56
C MET A 156 2.98 9.11 -2.82
N ALA A 157 3.78 9.97 -2.19
CA ALA A 157 3.70 11.41 -2.40
C ALA A 157 4.13 11.81 -3.81
N ILE A 158 5.18 11.20 -4.35
CA ILE A 158 5.64 11.47 -5.71
C ILE A 158 4.66 10.91 -6.74
N GLY A 159 4.18 9.67 -6.56
CA GLY A 159 3.20 9.04 -7.45
C GLY A 159 1.84 9.74 -7.46
N GLY A 160 1.45 10.38 -6.36
CA GLY A 160 0.27 11.24 -6.28
C GLY A 160 0.44 12.67 -6.80
N ASP A 161 1.62 13.04 -7.33
CA ASP A 161 2.01 14.40 -7.74
C ASP A 161 1.94 15.46 -6.62
N HIS A 162 2.16 15.04 -5.37
CA HIS A 162 2.10 15.91 -4.20
C HIS A 162 3.47 16.51 -3.87
N GLN A 163 3.93 17.42 -4.73
CA GLN A 163 5.27 18.04 -4.63
C GLN A 163 5.55 18.69 -3.26
N GLU A 164 4.52 19.24 -2.60
CA GLU A 164 4.66 19.83 -1.27
C GLU A 164 5.01 18.78 -0.20
N ILE A 165 4.40 17.60 -0.28
CA ILE A 165 4.70 16.49 0.63
C ILE A 165 6.10 15.94 0.35
N ALA A 166 6.46 15.79 -0.92
CA ALA A 166 7.81 15.36 -1.31
C ALA A 166 8.88 16.34 -0.79
N ARG A 167 8.68 17.66 -0.95
CA ARG A 167 9.57 18.69 -0.39
C ARG A 167 9.65 18.61 1.14
N TRP A 168 8.52 18.45 1.81
CA TRP A 168 8.49 18.32 3.26
C TRP A 168 9.20 17.06 3.75
N LEU A 169 8.96 15.90 3.13
CA LEU A 169 9.64 14.65 3.46
C LEU A 169 11.15 14.74 3.22
N ARG A 170 11.60 15.42 2.15
CA ARG A 170 13.04 15.63 1.89
C ARG A 170 13.74 16.41 3.01
N GLY A 171 13.06 17.37 3.63
CA GLY A 171 13.60 18.14 4.74
C GLY A 171 13.57 17.43 6.10
N ASN A 172 12.75 16.38 6.24
CA ASN A 172 12.47 15.73 7.53
C ASN A 172 12.84 14.24 7.57
N THR A 173 13.38 13.68 6.49
CA THR A 173 13.83 12.29 6.41
C THR A 173 15.33 12.23 6.08
N THR A 174 15.98 11.15 6.52
CA THR A 174 17.42 10.91 6.27
C THR A 174 17.66 9.96 5.10
N LEU A 175 16.72 9.87 4.14
CA LEU A 175 16.86 8.95 3.02
C LEU A 175 17.97 9.42 2.06
N PRO A 176 18.79 8.50 1.53
CA PRO A 176 19.79 8.85 0.52
C PRO A 176 19.10 9.29 -0.78
N LEU A 177 19.76 10.18 -1.54
CA LEU A 177 19.24 10.69 -2.82
C LEU A 177 19.01 9.59 -3.85
N THR A 178 19.77 8.49 -3.77
CA THR A 178 19.56 7.30 -4.59
C THR A 178 18.15 6.72 -4.44
N GLN A 179 17.57 6.73 -3.24
CA GLN A 179 16.20 6.25 -3.04
C GLN A 179 15.16 7.25 -3.54
N TRP A 180 15.45 8.55 -3.45
CA TRP A 180 14.56 9.59 -3.98
C TRP A 180 14.45 9.53 -5.49
N VAL A 181 15.59 9.46 -6.18
CA VAL A 181 15.62 9.41 -7.64
C VAL A 181 15.02 8.11 -8.17
N ALA A 182 15.22 6.97 -7.47
CA ALA A 182 14.62 5.70 -7.84
C ALA A 182 13.08 5.80 -7.84
N HIS A 183 12.47 6.30 -6.76
CA HIS A 183 11.01 6.45 -6.72
C HIS A 183 10.48 7.48 -7.71
N ALA A 184 11.18 8.61 -7.86
CA ALA A 184 10.82 9.59 -8.88
C ALA A 184 10.81 8.95 -10.27
N ALA A 185 11.78 8.09 -10.54
CA ALA A 185 11.83 7.34 -11.78
C ALA A 185 10.72 6.27 -11.86
N GLU A 186 10.45 5.50 -10.81
CA GLU A 186 9.37 4.48 -10.76
C GLU A 186 7.97 5.05 -11.01
N THR A 187 7.75 6.32 -10.68
CA THR A 187 6.45 7.00 -10.75
C THR A 187 6.28 7.92 -11.96
N ASP A 188 7.17 7.84 -12.95
CA ASP A 188 7.24 8.71 -14.14
C ASP A 188 7.42 10.21 -13.84
N ASN A 189 8.00 10.57 -12.68
CA ASN A 189 8.26 11.97 -12.33
C ASN A 189 9.59 12.46 -12.90
N LEU A 190 9.63 12.63 -14.23
CA LEU A 190 10.82 13.08 -14.96
C LEU A 190 11.38 14.41 -14.42
N GLU A 191 10.52 15.36 -14.03
CA GLU A 191 10.97 16.67 -13.53
C GLU A 191 11.73 16.53 -12.20
N MET A 192 11.28 15.67 -11.29
CA MET A 192 12.00 15.41 -10.06
C MET A 192 13.31 14.65 -10.31
N VAL A 193 13.34 13.72 -11.28
CA VAL A 193 14.58 13.04 -11.69
C VAL A 193 15.60 14.05 -12.20
N LYS A 194 15.18 14.99 -13.07
CA LYS A 194 16.04 16.10 -13.55
C LYS A 194 16.60 16.92 -12.39
N GLN A 195 15.73 17.39 -11.49
CA GLN A 195 16.13 18.20 -10.35
C GLN A 195 17.14 17.52 -9.44
N ILE A 196 17.05 16.20 -9.26
CA ILE A 196 18.00 15.45 -8.43
C ILE A 196 19.33 15.26 -9.17
N LEU A 197 19.29 14.82 -10.43
CA LEU A 197 20.50 14.56 -11.23
C LEU A 197 21.22 15.84 -11.69
N GLU A 198 20.58 17.00 -11.67
CA GLU A 198 21.26 18.30 -11.83
C GLU A 198 22.09 18.69 -10.59
N VAL A 199 21.72 18.19 -9.41
CA VAL A 199 22.41 18.48 -8.14
C VAL A 199 23.48 17.42 -7.83
N GLU A 200 23.13 16.14 -7.98
CA GLU A 200 24.02 15.01 -7.72
C GLU A 200 23.85 13.93 -8.79
N ASN A 201 24.86 13.78 -9.63
CA ASN A 201 24.91 12.84 -10.76
C ASN A 201 26.02 11.80 -10.58
N ASP A 202 26.22 11.34 -9.34
CA ASP A 202 27.14 10.24 -9.10
C ASP A 202 26.63 8.93 -9.73
N CYS A 203 27.53 7.96 -9.85
CA CYS A 203 27.22 6.66 -10.42
C CYS A 203 26.01 6.00 -9.72
N GLY A 204 25.93 6.13 -8.38
CA GLY A 204 24.84 5.56 -7.59
C GLY A 204 23.47 6.16 -7.95
N THR A 205 23.39 7.49 -8.09
CA THR A 205 22.13 8.19 -8.37
C THR A 205 21.68 7.96 -9.81
N ILE A 206 22.60 7.93 -10.79
CA ILE A 206 22.28 7.57 -12.18
C ILE A 206 21.76 6.13 -12.26
N MET A 207 22.45 5.17 -11.64
CA MET A 207 22.02 3.76 -11.61
C MET A 207 20.66 3.59 -10.94
N ALA A 208 20.40 4.33 -9.86
CA ALA A 208 19.12 4.29 -9.17
C ALA A 208 17.98 4.85 -10.03
N ALA A 209 18.23 5.95 -10.77
CA ALA A 209 17.26 6.51 -11.71
C ALA A 209 16.90 5.51 -12.82
N LEU A 210 17.90 4.85 -13.41
CA LEU A 210 17.70 3.85 -14.46
C LEU A 210 16.96 2.62 -13.94
N SER A 211 17.31 2.14 -12.75
CA SER A 211 16.65 0.98 -12.13
C SER A 211 15.18 1.27 -11.81
N GLY A 212 14.89 2.46 -11.26
CA GLY A 212 13.51 2.87 -10.99
C GLY A 212 12.69 3.06 -12.27
N ALA A 213 13.26 3.67 -13.31
CA ALA A 213 12.59 3.84 -14.60
C ALA A 213 12.34 2.48 -15.28
N GLU A 214 13.27 1.52 -15.18
CA GLU A 214 13.09 0.17 -15.70
C GLU A 214 11.99 -0.60 -14.95
N TYR A 215 11.95 -0.50 -13.63
CA TYR A 215 10.87 -1.04 -12.82
C TYR A 215 9.50 -0.46 -13.21
N GLY A 216 9.43 0.85 -13.43
CA GLY A 216 8.19 1.51 -13.85
C GLY A 216 7.84 1.36 -15.33
N GLY A 217 8.79 0.96 -16.18
CA GLY A 217 8.61 0.89 -17.63
C GLY A 217 8.63 2.26 -18.33
N HIS A 218 9.34 3.25 -17.78
CA HIS A 218 9.28 4.66 -18.21
C HIS A 218 10.37 5.03 -19.22
N GLU A 219 10.04 4.85 -20.51
CA GLU A 219 10.95 5.05 -21.65
C GLU A 219 11.58 6.45 -21.68
N LYS A 220 10.80 7.51 -21.40
CA LYS A 220 11.24 8.90 -21.47
C LYS A 220 12.36 9.22 -20.49
N ILE A 221 12.30 8.64 -19.29
CA ILE A 221 13.31 8.87 -18.25
C ILE A 221 14.61 8.21 -18.66
N ILE A 222 14.56 6.96 -19.14
CA ILE A 222 15.76 6.27 -19.62
C ILE A 222 16.38 7.00 -20.82
N ALA A 223 15.56 7.39 -21.80
CA ALA A 223 16.03 8.14 -22.96
C ALA A 223 16.78 9.41 -22.53
N TRP A 224 16.16 10.20 -21.65
CA TRP A 224 16.76 11.43 -21.14
C TRP A 224 18.06 11.16 -20.36
N VAL A 225 18.10 10.15 -19.49
CA VAL A 225 19.33 9.81 -18.74
C VAL A 225 20.46 9.38 -19.70
N LEU A 226 20.17 8.55 -20.70
CA LEU A 226 21.17 8.08 -21.67
C LEU A 226 21.65 9.18 -22.63
N GLU A 227 20.82 10.19 -22.90
CA GLU A 227 21.20 11.36 -23.70
C GLU A 227 22.09 12.34 -22.95
N ASN A 228 21.94 12.45 -21.62
CA ASN A 228 22.61 13.47 -20.81
C ASN A 228 23.78 12.94 -19.98
N TYR A 229 23.83 11.63 -19.69
CA TYR A 229 24.85 11.04 -18.83
C TYR A 229 25.46 9.78 -19.44
N SER A 230 26.78 9.67 -19.34
CA SER A 230 27.51 8.47 -19.74
C SER A 230 27.39 7.37 -18.69
N LEU A 231 27.08 6.15 -19.12
CA LEU A 231 27.07 5.00 -18.22
C LEU A 231 28.49 4.62 -17.80
N PRO A 232 28.67 4.09 -16.57
CA PRO A 232 29.95 3.53 -16.15
C PRO A 232 30.41 2.42 -17.11
N GLU A 233 31.72 2.26 -17.27
CA GLU A 233 32.27 1.22 -18.14
C GLU A 233 31.82 -0.18 -17.68
N GLY A 234 31.29 -0.97 -18.62
CA GLY A 234 30.76 -2.30 -18.34
C GLY A 234 29.39 -2.35 -17.66
N PHE A 235 28.81 -1.21 -17.28
CA PHE A 235 27.45 -1.15 -16.76
C PHE A 235 26.44 -1.50 -17.86
N LYS A 236 25.46 -2.34 -17.52
CA LYS A 236 24.34 -2.70 -18.38
C LYS A 236 23.04 -2.52 -17.59
N ILE A 237 22.02 -1.99 -18.24
CA ILE A 237 20.68 -1.87 -17.68
C ILE A 237 20.06 -3.27 -17.68
N HIS A 238 19.79 -3.78 -16.48
CA HIS A 238 19.15 -5.08 -16.29
C HIS A 238 17.66 -4.95 -16.60
N LEU A 239 17.15 -5.72 -17.55
CA LEU A 239 15.72 -5.70 -17.93
C LEU A 239 14.87 -6.71 -17.15
N TYR A 240 15.31 -7.05 -15.93
CA TYR A 240 14.70 -8.11 -15.14
C TYR A 240 13.30 -7.70 -14.65
N PHE A 241 13.13 -6.51 -14.08
CA PHE A 241 11.84 -6.09 -13.57
C PHE A 241 10.83 -5.80 -14.68
N ALA A 242 11.29 -5.28 -15.82
CA ALA A 242 10.47 -5.11 -17.01
C ALA A 242 9.89 -6.46 -17.49
N MET A 243 10.64 -7.56 -17.35
CA MET A 243 10.14 -8.91 -17.66
C MET A 243 9.26 -9.48 -16.55
N VAL A 244 9.58 -9.23 -15.27
CA VAL A 244 8.73 -9.63 -14.11
C VAL A 244 7.36 -8.94 -14.14
N LEU A 245 7.31 -7.67 -14.57
CA LEU A 245 6.10 -6.84 -14.57
C LEU A 245 5.36 -6.86 -15.91
N GLY A 246 5.96 -7.46 -16.96
CA GLY A 246 5.30 -7.64 -18.24
C GLY A 246 5.29 -6.38 -19.12
N HIS A 247 6.28 -5.50 -18.97
CA HIS A 247 6.39 -4.24 -19.71
C HIS A 247 6.82 -4.44 -21.17
N LEU A 248 6.00 -5.13 -21.98
CA LEU A 248 6.32 -5.52 -23.35
C LEU A 248 6.66 -4.33 -24.27
N ALA A 249 5.93 -3.22 -24.17
CA ALA A 249 6.17 -2.02 -24.98
C ALA A 249 7.56 -1.42 -24.67
N PHE A 250 7.86 -1.28 -23.39
CA PHE A 250 9.16 -0.80 -22.92
C PHE A 250 10.30 -1.74 -23.32
N LEU A 251 10.13 -3.07 -23.18
CA LEU A 251 11.14 -4.06 -23.60
C LEU A 251 11.43 -3.97 -25.10
N ARG A 252 10.38 -3.82 -25.93
CA ARG A 252 10.51 -3.61 -27.37
C ARG A 252 11.33 -2.37 -27.66
N TRP A 253 10.94 -1.25 -27.07
CA TRP A 253 11.63 0.02 -27.24
C TRP A 253 13.11 -0.08 -26.84
N MET A 254 13.39 -0.59 -25.63
CA MET A 254 14.73 -0.65 -25.05
C MET A 254 15.66 -1.58 -25.84
N LEU A 255 15.20 -2.77 -26.24
CA LEU A 255 16.00 -3.74 -26.98
C LEU A 255 16.16 -3.40 -28.47
N MET A 256 15.25 -2.61 -29.05
CA MET A 256 15.37 -2.14 -30.44
C MET A 256 16.22 -0.88 -30.57
N SER A 257 16.15 0.04 -29.60
CA SER A 257 16.86 1.32 -29.64
C SER A 257 18.21 1.30 -28.92
N TYR A 258 18.35 0.48 -27.87
CA TYR A 258 19.48 0.53 -26.93
C TYR A 258 20.03 -0.87 -26.60
N LYS A 259 19.96 -1.83 -27.53
CA LYS A 259 20.38 -3.24 -27.32
C LYS A 259 21.75 -3.36 -26.65
N GLU A 260 22.72 -2.56 -27.08
CA GLU A 260 24.10 -2.62 -26.61
C GLU A 260 24.28 -2.25 -25.14
N VAL A 261 23.35 -1.51 -24.52
CA VAL A 261 23.43 -1.16 -23.09
C VAL A 261 22.54 -2.05 -22.20
N CYS A 262 21.88 -3.05 -22.78
CA CYS A 262 20.95 -3.93 -22.07
C CYS A 262 21.59 -5.23 -21.57
N ARG A 263 21.07 -5.76 -20.47
CA ARG A 263 21.33 -7.13 -19.99
C ARG A 263 20.01 -7.85 -19.69
N TYR A 264 19.82 -9.01 -20.31
CA TYR A 264 18.57 -9.77 -20.28
C TYR A 264 18.78 -11.30 -20.18
N ASP A 265 19.98 -11.75 -19.79
CA ASP A 265 20.44 -13.14 -19.78
C ASP A 265 19.59 -14.12 -18.94
N ARG A 266 18.77 -13.62 -18.00
CA ARG A 266 17.88 -14.43 -17.14
C ARG A 266 16.45 -13.92 -17.03
N GLY A 267 16.07 -12.96 -17.87
CA GLY A 267 14.75 -12.35 -17.75
C GLY A 267 13.62 -13.22 -18.32
N THR A 268 13.93 -14.16 -19.22
CA THR A 268 12.95 -15.09 -19.82
C THR A 268 12.24 -15.94 -18.76
N ASP A 269 12.99 -16.47 -17.79
CA ASP A 269 12.42 -17.22 -16.66
C ASP A 269 11.51 -16.34 -15.80
N ALA A 270 11.85 -15.06 -15.63
CA ALA A 270 11.03 -14.12 -14.88
C ALA A 270 9.69 -13.84 -15.59
N ALA A 271 9.68 -13.71 -16.92
CA ALA A 271 8.44 -13.58 -17.69
C ALA A 271 7.56 -14.83 -17.50
N ALA A 272 8.15 -16.03 -17.58
CA ALA A 272 7.47 -17.31 -17.40
C ALA A 272 6.97 -17.58 -15.96
N VAL A 273 7.65 -17.06 -14.94
CA VAL A 273 7.17 -17.16 -13.56
C VAL A 273 5.93 -16.30 -13.34
N ASN A 274 5.78 -15.19 -14.06
CA ASN A 274 4.78 -14.16 -13.79
C ASN A 274 3.62 -14.14 -14.80
N GLY A 275 3.59 -15.08 -15.77
CA GLY A 275 2.45 -15.22 -16.67
C GLY A 275 2.46 -14.23 -17.84
N HIS A 276 3.64 -13.68 -18.17
CA HIS A 276 3.80 -12.71 -19.25
C HIS A 276 4.07 -13.39 -20.60
N LEU A 277 3.11 -14.20 -21.07
CA LEU A 277 3.20 -14.94 -22.33
C LEU A 277 3.57 -14.06 -23.54
N GLY A 278 3.03 -12.83 -23.60
CA GLY A 278 3.34 -11.88 -24.68
C GLY A 278 4.81 -11.43 -24.69
N VAL A 279 5.46 -11.37 -23.52
CA VAL A 279 6.91 -11.11 -23.42
C VAL A 279 7.68 -12.33 -23.90
N LEU A 280 7.31 -13.54 -23.47
CA LEU A 280 7.95 -14.79 -23.92
C LEU A 280 7.89 -14.96 -25.44
N GLN A 281 6.70 -14.80 -26.03
CA GLN A 281 6.49 -14.88 -27.47
C GLN A 281 7.38 -13.89 -28.22
N TRP A 282 7.38 -12.63 -27.77
CA TRP A 282 8.15 -11.60 -28.45
C TRP A 282 9.66 -11.81 -28.34
N LEU A 283 10.16 -12.22 -27.17
CA LEU A 283 11.58 -12.57 -26.99
C LEU A 283 11.97 -13.74 -27.91
N HIS A 284 11.09 -14.72 -28.05
CA HIS A 284 11.32 -15.88 -28.91
C HIS A 284 11.33 -15.55 -30.40
N GLU A 285 10.34 -14.79 -30.87
CA GLU A 285 10.27 -14.32 -32.27
C GLU A 285 11.51 -13.52 -32.70
N ASN A 286 12.20 -12.88 -31.76
CA ASN A 286 13.39 -12.06 -32.00
C ASN A 286 14.70 -12.78 -31.67
N ALA A 287 14.65 -14.08 -31.31
CA ALA A 287 15.82 -14.85 -30.87
C ALA A 287 16.60 -14.17 -29.72
N LEU A 288 15.87 -13.55 -28.80
CA LEU A 288 16.39 -12.90 -27.58
C LEU A 288 16.08 -13.71 -26.32
N ASP A 289 15.29 -14.78 -26.44
CA ASP A 289 14.96 -15.67 -25.34
C ASP A 289 16.16 -16.48 -24.87
N SER A 290 16.16 -16.79 -23.57
CA SER A 290 17.15 -17.64 -22.91
C SER A 290 16.47 -18.83 -22.23
N CYS A 291 15.42 -19.37 -22.87
CA CYS A 291 14.63 -20.47 -22.34
C CYS A 291 15.51 -21.68 -21.99
N THR A 292 15.25 -22.27 -20.83
CA THR A 292 15.81 -23.55 -20.39
C THR A 292 14.69 -24.44 -19.86
N THR A 293 15.00 -25.67 -19.43
CA THR A 293 14.01 -26.52 -18.74
C THR A 293 13.41 -25.80 -17.52
N TYR A 294 14.21 -24.97 -16.86
CA TYR A 294 13.79 -24.17 -15.71
C TYR A 294 12.66 -23.21 -16.07
N THR A 295 12.62 -22.68 -17.30
CA THR A 295 11.55 -21.77 -17.74
C THR A 295 10.19 -22.46 -17.69
N MET A 296 10.09 -23.70 -18.20
CA MET A 296 8.85 -24.48 -18.19
C MET A 296 8.50 -24.98 -16.78
N ASP A 297 9.49 -25.43 -16.01
CA ASP A 297 9.30 -25.86 -14.62
C ASP A 297 8.74 -24.72 -13.75
N ARG A 298 9.20 -23.50 -13.99
CA ARG A 298 8.76 -22.31 -13.25
C ARG A 298 7.38 -21.82 -13.66
N ALA A 299 7.04 -21.87 -14.95
CA ALA A 299 5.67 -21.60 -15.42
C ALA A 299 4.67 -22.62 -14.83
N ALA A 300 5.09 -23.90 -14.75
CA ALA A 300 4.28 -24.94 -14.11
C ALA A 300 4.11 -24.70 -12.60
N TRP A 301 5.20 -24.35 -11.90
CA TRP A 301 5.17 -23.99 -10.48
C TRP A 301 4.30 -22.78 -10.15
N THR A 302 4.00 -21.89 -11.09
CA THR A 302 3.08 -20.75 -10.86
C THR A 302 1.69 -20.94 -11.46
N GLY A 303 1.42 -22.09 -12.08
CA GLY A 303 0.11 -22.41 -12.63
C GLY A 303 -0.19 -21.73 -13.97
N HIS A 304 0.83 -21.27 -14.70
CA HIS A 304 0.64 -20.59 -15.98
C HIS A 304 0.51 -21.59 -17.14
N LEU A 305 -0.63 -22.29 -17.18
CA LEU A 305 -0.93 -23.35 -18.16
C LEU A 305 -0.73 -22.91 -19.62
N ASP A 306 -1.14 -21.70 -19.98
CA ASP A 306 -1.01 -21.21 -21.36
C ASP A 306 0.47 -21.01 -21.76
N GLU A 307 1.32 -20.64 -20.81
CA GLU A 307 2.76 -20.57 -21.05
C GLU A 307 3.39 -21.96 -21.14
N VAL A 308 2.97 -22.91 -20.29
CA VAL A 308 3.43 -24.30 -20.39
C VAL A 308 3.07 -24.89 -21.75
N LYS A 309 1.82 -24.71 -22.22
CA LYS A 309 1.39 -25.15 -23.55
C LYS A 309 2.22 -24.50 -24.66
N TRP A 310 2.44 -23.20 -24.56
CA TRP A 310 3.19 -22.46 -25.57
C TRP A 310 4.66 -22.88 -25.59
N LEU A 311 5.32 -22.99 -24.43
CA LEU A 311 6.68 -23.48 -24.30
C LEU A 311 6.79 -24.91 -24.84
N HIS A 312 5.85 -25.80 -24.51
CA HIS A 312 5.86 -27.18 -25.00
C HIS A 312 5.70 -27.26 -26.52
N ALA A 313 4.91 -26.38 -27.13
CA ALA A 313 4.68 -26.37 -28.57
C ALA A 313 5.81 -25.70 -29.38
N ASN A 314 6.56 -24.76 -28.78
CA ASN A 314 7.51 -23.91 -29.51
C ASN A 314 8.98 -24.10 -29.08
N ARG A 315 9.25 -24.85 -28.01
CA ARG A 315 10.60 -25.09 -27.46
C ARG A 315 10.95 -26.57 -27.42
N THR A 316 12.25 -26.86 -27.41
CA THR A 316 12.77 -28.24 -27.43
C THR A 316 13.42 -28.65 -26.12
N GLU A 317 13.70 -27.71 -25.21
CA GLU A 317 14.30 -27.99 -23.90
C GLU A 317 13.40 -28.87 -23.03
N GLY A 318 12.07 -28.70 -23.14
CA GLY A 318 11.09 -29.43 -22.34
C GLY A 318 11.04 -28.98 -20.88
N CYS A 319 10.54 -29.86 -20.01
CA CYS A 319 10.51 -29.69 -18.56
C CYS A 319 11.28 -30.81 -17.86
N THR A 320 11.56 -30.62 -16.58
CA THR A 320 12.00 -31.69 -15.68
C THR A 320 10.81 -32.27 -14.90
N HIS A 321 11.07 -33.26 -14.06
CA HIS A 321 10.06 -33.79 -13.13
C HIS A 321 9.59 -32.73 -12.13
N GLU A 322 10.41 -31.69 -11.87
CA GLU A 322 10.05 -30.59 -10.98
C GLU A 322 8.79 -29.87 -11.45
N ALA A 323 8.54 -29.73 -12.76
CA ALA A 323 7.33 -29.08 -13.27
C ALA A 323 6.04 -29.70 -12.69
N MET A 324 5.96 -31.03 -12.72
CA MET A 324 4.77 -31.77 -12.28
C MET A 324 4.67 -31.78 -10.75
N ASP A 325 5.79 -32.04 -10.06
CA ASP A 325 5.85 -32.09 -8.59
C ASP A 325 5.47 -30.74 -7.98
N LEU A 326 6.02 -29.64 -8.50
CA LEU A 326 5.80 -28.28 -8.03
C LEU A 326 4.38 -27.77 -8.36
N ALA A 327 3.84 -28.12 -9.53
CA ALA A 327 2.45 -27.81 -9.87
C ALA A 327 1.47 -28.54 -8.94
N ALA A 328 1.73 -29.83 -8.68
CA ALA A 328 0.92 -30.63 -7.77
C ALA A 328 1.00 -30.13 -6.32
N GLU A 329 2.19 -29.77 -5.81
CA GLU A 329 2.39 -29.21 -4.47
C GLU A 329 1.51 -27.96 -4.23
N ARG A 330 1.35 -27.12 -5.27
CA ARG A 330 0.57 -25.87 -5.18
C ARG A 330 -0.89 -25.99 -5.61
N GLY A 331 -1.32 -27.19 -6.01
CA GLY A 331 -2.70 -27.47 -6.40
C GLY A 331 -3.07 -27.02 -7.82
N PHE A 332 -2.11 -26.80 -8.70
CA PHE A 332 -2.32 -26.49 -10.12
C PHE A 332 -2.56 -27.76 -10.94
N LEU A 333 -3.68 -28.43 -10.65
CA LEU A 333 -4.04 -29.74 -11.26
C LEU A 333 -4.33 -29.66 -12.76
N ASP A 334 -4.60 -28.47 -13.29
CA ASP A 334 -4.79 -28.20 -14.71
C ASP A 334 -3.46 -28.18 -15.50
N VAL A 335 -2.34 -28.03 -14.80
CA VAL A 335 -0.98 -28.09 -15.35
C VAL A 335 -0.38 -29.51 -15.37
N VAL A 336 -0.77 -30.36 -14.42
CA VAL A 336 -0.29 -31.75 -14.24
C VAL A 336 -0.82 -32.68 -15.33
#